data_AF-A0A2G1QKX8-F1
#
_entry.id   AF-A0A2G1QKX8-F1
#
_cell.length_a   1.000
_cell.length_b   1.000
_cell.length_c   1.000
_cell.angle_alpha   90.00
_cell.angle_beta   90.00
_cell.angle_gamma   90.00
#
_symmetry.space_group_name_H-M   'P 1'
#
loop_
_entity.id
_entity.type
_entity.pdbx_description
1 polymer ?
#
loop_
_entity_poly.entity_id
_entity_poly.type
_entity_poly.pdbx_seq_one_letter_code
_entity_poly.pdbx_strand_id
1 'polypeptide(L)'
;MSKFLKLTLAAAALAAFSGLAHAEGDADAGKKVFNKCKACHAVGEGAKNRVGPELNELFGRTAGTAEGFKYSSAMTEAGQGGLVWNEGTIGAYLHDPKGFVPKNKMAFAGLKADEDIANVLAYLKTFSTSGGDQKSEAAPAEEPQKTEEKAAAAEPAKAAEPAAAPESADVIASKGHFGLGRQATEEEIAAWNIDVRPDGQGLPEGKGTVSDGEVLFTENCAMCHGDFGEAVGRWPVLAGGQGTLKHERPEKTVGSYWPYASTVFDYVRRAMPFGNARSLSDDDVYAIVAYILYLNDVVTDENFELSKENFTSIHLPNEENFVEDDRFSEPHYAEKKEACMKDCKPAPAEITMRARVLDVTPDAADDEENQGAGSVD
;
A
#
# COMPACT_ATOMS: atom_id res chain seq x y z
N MET A 1 -71.90 20.83 -30.11
CA MET A 1 -71.49 20.33 -31.43
C MET A 1 -70.72 19.04 -31.16
N SER A 2 -71.37 17.87 -31.17
CA SER A 2 -71.33 16.91 -32.29
C SER A 2 -69.95 16.89 -32.96
N LYS A 3 -69.22 15.79 -33.07
CA LYS A 3 -69.68 14.41 -33.22
C LYS A 3 -68.45 13.49 -33.43
N PHE A 4 -68.60 12.23 -33.04
CA PHE A 4 -67.99 11.03 -33.66
C PHE A 4 -66.50 10.76 -33.43
N LEU A 5 -66.01 9.51 -33.33
CA LEU A 5 -66.57 8.16 -33.20
C LEU A 5 -65.37 7.19 -33.26
N LYS A 6 -65.51 6.03 -32.61
CA LYS A 6 -64.94 4.68 -32.89
C LYS A 6 -64.03 4.20 -31.76
N LEU A 7 -64.51 3.26 -30.92
CA LEU A 7 -64.47 1.78 -31.10
C LEU A 7 -63.02 1.33 -31.33
N THR A 8 -62.34 0.49 -30.55
CA THR A 8 -62.63 -0.79 -29.85
C THR A 8 -61.28 -1.16 -29.19
N LEU A 9 -61.14 -1.82 -28.04
CA LEU A 9 -61.27 -3.26 -27.82
C LEU A 9 -60.79 -3.56 -26.38
N ALA A 10 -61.27 -4.66 -25.80
CA ALA A 10 -61.09 -5.07 -24.41
C ALA A 10 -59.75 -5.80 -24.11
N ALA A 11 -59.44 -5.79 -22.80
CA ALA A 11 -58.89 -6.89 -21.98
C ALA A 11 -57.37 -7.08 -21.79
N ALA A 12 -57.10 -7.50 -20.54
CA ALA A 12 -55.99 -8.30 -20.01
C ALA A 12 -54.76 -7.57 -19.44
N ALA A 13 -54.66 -7.70 -18.11
CA ALA A 13 -53.49 -7.46 -17.27
C ALA A 13 -52.31 -8.35 -17.67
N LEU A 14 -51.07 -7.84 -17.56
CA LEU A 14 -49.94 -8.54 -16.93
C LEU A 14 -48.76 -7.59 -16.73
N ALA A 15 -47.99 -7.89 -15.70
CA ALA A 15 -46.92 -7.10 -15.09
C ALA A 15 -45.75 -6.75 -16.01
N ALA A 16 -45.14 -5.59 -15.73
CA ALA A 16 -43.69 -5.40 -15.85
C ALA A 16 -43.20 -4.70 -14.57
N PHE A 17 -43.15 -5.46 -13.48
CA PHE A 17 -42.14 -5.21 -12.45
C PHE A 17 -40.81 -5.56 -13.09
N SER A 18 -40.13 -4.57 -13.67
CA SER A 18 -38.71 -4.69 -13.94
C SER A 18 -38.03 -4.82 -12.58
N GLY A 19 -37.81 -6.05 -12.14
CA GLY A 19 -36.92 -6.31 -11.02
C GLY A 19 -35.58 -5.67 -11.34
N LEU A 20 -35.08 -4.84 -10.42
CA LEU A 20 -33.66 -4.54 -10.30
C LEU A 20 -32.96 -5.89 -10.09
N ALA A 21 -32.56 -6.52 -11.19
CA ALA A 21 -31.56 -7.56 -11.17
C ALA A 21 -30.30 -6.89 -10.64
N HIS A 22 -29.99 -7.09 -9.36
CA HIS A 22 -28.64 -6.87 -8.88
C HIS A 22 -27.78 -7.83 -9.69
N ALA A 23 -26.88 -7.31 -10.51
CA ALA A 23 -25.88 -8.12 -11.15
C ALA A 23 -25.10 -8.83 -10.05
N GLU A 24 -25.19 -10.16 -10.03
CA GLU A 24 -24.43 -11.00 -9.12
C GLU A 24 -22.95 -10.81 -9.48
N GLY A 25 -22.12 -10.41 -8.52
CA GLY A 25 -20.71 -10.09 -8.77
C GLY A 25 -19.92 -11.31 -9.25
N ASP A 26 -18.84 -11.07 -10.00
CA ASP A 26 -17.91 -12.08 -10.47
C ASP A 26 -16.82 -12.33 -9.40
N ALA A 27 -16.76 -13.55 -8.87
CA ALA A 27 -15.79 -13.94 -7.84
C ALA A 27 -14.33 -13.97 -8.35
N ASP A 28 -14.09 -14.27 -9.63
CA ASP A 28 -12.75 -14.26 -10.22
C ASP A 28 -12.27 -12.83 -10.45
N ALA A 29 -13.16 -11.93 -10.88
CA ALA A 29 -12.88 -10.49 -10.88
C ALA A 29 -12.69 -9.96 -9.46
N GLY A 30 -13.49 -10.43 -8.51
CA GLY A 30 -13.41 -10.08 -7.09
C GLY A 30 -12.09 -10.47 -6.45
N LYS A 31 -11.52 -11.61 -6.84
CA LYS A 31 -10.18 -12.03 -6.42
C LYS A 31 -9.12 -11.02 -6.87
N LYS A 32 -9.27 -10.39 -8.04
CA LYS A 32 -8.37 -9.33 -8.49
C LYS A 32 -8.56 -8.06 -7.66
N VAL A 33 -9.79 -7.66 -7.38
CA VAL A 33 -10.10 -6.52 -6.49
C VAL A 33 -9.52 -6.75 -5.09
N PHE A 34 -9.59 -7.99 -4.58
CA PHE A 34 -9.04 -8.37 -3.28
C PHE A 34 -7.51 -8.18 -3.18
N ASN A 35 -6.78 -8.02 -4.30
CA ASN A 35 -5.37 -7.63 -4.24
C ASN A 35 -5.15 -6.31 -3.50
N LYS A 36 -6.13 -5.40 -3.50
CA LYS A 36 -6.12 -4.14 -2.73
C LYS A 36 -6.23 -4.40 -1.21
N CYS A 37 -6.72 -5.58 -0.82
CA CYS A 37 -6.96 -5.96 0.59
C CYS A 37 -5.88 -6.91 1.14
N LYS A 38 -5.18 -7.68 0.29
CA LYS A 38 -4.29 -8.80 0.69
C LYS A 38 -3.09 -8.40 1.55
N ALA A 39 -2.66 -7.13 1.48
CA ALA A 39 -1.58 -6.61 2.30
C ALA A 39 -1.98 -6.56 3.78
N CYS A 40 -3.26 -6.30 4.06
CA CYS A 40 -3.77 -6.14 5.42
C CYS A 40 -4.62 -7.30 5.90
N HIS A 41 -5.27 -8.03 4.99
CA HIS A 41 -6.21 -9.10 5.31
C HIS A 41 -5.78 -10.44 4.70
N ALA A 42 -6.20 -11.52 5.34
CA ALA A 42 -6.04 -12.88 4.85
C ALA A 42 -7.40 -13.58 4.76
N VAL A 43 -7.56 -14.45 3.77
CA VAL A 43 -8.72 -15.33 3.54
C VAL A 43 -8.23 -16.73 3.16
N GLY A 44 -9.07 -17.73 3.35
CA GLY A 44 -8.77 -19.13 3.05
C GLY A 44 -8.21 -19.92 4.23
N GLU A 45 -7.83 -21.16 3.95
CA GLU A 45 -7.33 -22.09 4.95
C GLU A 45 -6.06 -21.54 5.62
N GLY A 46 -6.05 -21.53 6.96
CA GLY A 46 -4.91 -21.03 7.74
C GLY A 46 -4.76 -19.50 7.75
N ALA A 47 -5.78 -18.74 7.33
CA ALA A 47 -5.78 -17.28 7.44
C ALA A 47 -5.51 -16.82 8.90
N LYS A 48 -4.69 -15.79 9.05
CA LYS A 48 -4.33 -15.19 10.35
C LYS A 48 -4.56 -13.69 10.31
N ASN A 49 -4.86 -13.12 11.47
CA ASN A 49 -4.88 -11.67 11.67
C ASN A 49 -3.53 -11.04 11.32
N ARG A 50 -3.56 -9.87 10.67
CA ARG A 50 -2.39 -9.07 10.29
C ARG A 50 -2.62 -7.60 10.70
N VAL A 51 -2.42 -6.66 9.78
CA VAL A 51 -2.79 -5.25 9.94
C VAL A 51 -4.32 -5.12 10.11
N GLY A 52 -5.09 -5.95 9.39
CA GLY A 52 -6.52 -6.16 9.57
C GLY A 52 -6.85 -7.58 10.05
N PRO A 53 -8.08 -7.83 10.52
CA PRO A 53 -8.53 -9.16 10.89
C PRO A 53 -8.59 -10.09 9.67
N GLU A 54 -8.53 -11.40 9.90
CA GLU A 54 -8.88 -12.35 8.85
C GLU A 54 -10.36 -12.21 8.44
N LEU A 55 -10.68 -12.55 7.19
CA LEU A 55 -11.99 -12.29 6.58
C LEU A 55 -12.77 -13.55 6.21
N ASN A 56 -12.44 -14.71 6.77
CA ASN A 56 -13.28 -15.90 6.67
C ASN A 56 -14.53 -15.73 7.54
N GLU A 57 -15.64 -16.34 7.12
CA GLU A 57 -16.93 -16.26 7.81
C GLU A 57 -17.32 -14.81 8.16
N LEU A 58 -17.07 -13.89 7.21
CA LEU A 58 -17.33 -12.47 7.41
C LEU A 58 -18.83 -12.17 7.43
N PHE A 59 -19.61 -12.85 6.58
CA PHE A 59 -21.04 -12.63 6.45
C PHE A 59 -21.79 -13.21 7.66
N GLY A 60 -22.59 -12.38 8.32
CA GLY A 60 -23.26 -12.66 9.59
C GLY A 60 -22.42 -12.34 10.83
N ARG A 61 -21.13 -12.01 10.69
CA ARG A 61 -20.27 -11.71 11.84
C ARG A 61 -20.56 -10.32 12.40
N THR A 62 -20.66 -10.22 13.72
CA THR A 62 -20.74 -8.91 14.40
C THR A 62 -19.46 -8.12 14.15
N ALA A 63 -19.59 -6.83 13.88
CA ALA A 63 -18.41 -5.99 13.64
C ALA A 63 -17.51 -5.91 14.88
N GLY A 64 -16.20 -5.92 14.68
CA GLY A 64 -15.25 -5.78 15.80
C GLY A 64 -15.04 -7.01 16.68
N THR A 65 -15.49 -8.21 16.25
CA THR A 65 -15.43 -9.43 17.08
C THR A 65 -14.55 -10.55 16.53
N ALA A 66 -13.78 -10.34 15.46
CA ALA A 66 -12.85 -11.38 14.99
C ALA A 66 -11.85 -11.74 16.09
N GLU A 67 -11.70 -13.04 16.35
CA GLU A 67 -10.92 -13.55 17.47
C GLU A 67 -9.44 -13.15 17.35
N GLY A 68 -8.83 -12.71 18.45
CA GLY A 68 -7.41 -12.38 18.50
C GLY A 68 -7.00 -11.09 17.75
N PHE A 69 -7.93 -10.30 17.23
CA PHE A 69 -7.64 -9.00 16.60
C PHE A 69 -8.00 -7.81 17.51
N LYS A 70 -7.12 -6.81 17.59
CA LYS A 70 -7.33 -5.61 18.41
C LYS A 70 -7.94 -4.46 17.60
N TYR A 71 -9.25 -4.32 17.68
CA TYR A 71 -10.03 -3.28 16.98
C TYR A 71 -9.82 -1.86 17.54
N SER A 72 -10.36 -0.86 16.83
CA SER A 72 -10.61 0.48 17.38
C SER A 72 -11.80 0.46 18.31
N SER A 73 -11.83 1.34 19.32
CA SER A 73 -13.00 1.51 20.20
C SER A 73 -14.27 1.74 19.38
N ALA A 74 -14.21 2.62 18.38
CA ALA A 74 -15.34 2.91 17.50
C ALA A 74 -15.90 1.67 16.75
N MET A 75 -15.05 0.71 16.38
CA MET A 75 -15.51 -0.48 15.65
C MET A 75 -16.12 -1.51 16.61
N THR A 76 -15.53 -1.65 17.80
CA THR A 76 -16.10 -2.48 18.87
C THR A 76 -17.45 -1.91 19.35
N GLU A 77 -17.56 -0.60 19.52
CA GLU A 77 -18.80 0.10 19.89
C GLU A 77 -19.86 -0.04 18.79
N ALA A 78 -19.50 0.07 17.50
CA ALA A 78 -20.43 -0.15 16.39
C ALA A 78 -20.99 -1.58 16.39
N GLY A 79 -20.15 -2.59 16.65
CA GLY A 79 -20.58 -3.98 16.81
C GLY A 79 -21.53 -4.18 18.00
N GLN A 80 -21.20 -3.58 19.15
CA GLN A 80 -22.07 -3.58 20.34
C GLN A 80 -23.41 -2.86 20.09
N GLY A 81 -23.40 -1.84 19.24
CA GLY A 81 -24.58 -1.13 18.76
C GLY A 81 -25.40 -1.89 17.70
N GLY A 82 -25.03 -3.13 17.37
CA GLY A 82 -25.79 -4.01 16.49
C GLY A 82 -25.29 -4.06 15.04
N LEU A 83 -24.12 -3.50 14.72
CA LEU A 83 -23.55 -3.62 13.38
C LEU A 83 -23.15 -5.07 13.09
N VAL A 84 -23.80 -5.68 12.10
CA VAL A 84 -23.53 -7.03 11.61
C VAL A 84 -23.13 -6.95 10.14
N TRP A 85 -22.08 -7.68 9.76
CA TRP A 85 -21.59 -7.74 8.40
C TRP A 85 -22.51 -8.57 7.51
N ASN A 86 -23.21 -7.92 6.60
CA ASN A 86 -23.96 -8.48 5.47
C ASN A 86 -23.54 -7.74 4.19
N GLU A 87 -24.05 -8.15 3.03
CA GLU A 87 -23.69 -7.53 1.74
C GLU A 87 -23.84 -6.00 1.72
N GLY A 88 -24.95 -5.48 2.24
CA GLY A 88 -25.20 -4.04 2.27
C GLY A 88 -24.25 -3.29 3.19
N THR A 89 -24.05 -3.78 4.41
CA THR A 89 -23.16 -3.14 5.40
C THR A 89 -21.68 -3.28 5.03
N ILE A 90 -21.26 -4.42 4.48
CA ILE A 90 -19.90 -4.62 3.98
C ILE A 90 -19.70 -3.71 2.76
N GLY A 91 -20.63 -3.67 1.81
CA GLY A 91 -20.55 -2.79 0.65
C GLY A 91 -20.44 -1.31 1.04
N ALA A 92 -21.31 -0.85 1.94
CA ALA A 92 -21.27 0.53 2.44
C ALA A 92 -19.95 0.85 3.17
N TYR A 93 -19.46 -0.09 3.99
CA TYR A 93 -18.18 0.07 4.67
C TYR A 93 -16.99 0.04 3.70
N LEU A 94 -17.03 -0.79 2.66
CA LEU A 94 -15.98 -0.84 1.63
C LEU A 94 -16.00 0.39 0.72
N HIS A 95 -17.14 1.07 0.55
CA HIS A 95 -17.22 2.30 -0.23
C HIS A 95 -16.58 3.51 0.46
N ASP A 96 -16.77 3.63 1.78
CA ASP A 96 -16.16 4.66 2.63
C ASP A 96 -16.05 4.17 4.10
N PRO A 97 -14.94 3.52 4.48
CA PRO A 97 -14.79 3.00 5.83
C PRO A 97 -14.89 4.08 6.90
N LYS A 98 -14.21 5.23 6.68
CA LYS A 98 -14.13 6.33 7.65
C LYS A 98 -15.44 7.09 7.77
N GLY A 99 -16.20 7.21 6.68
CA GLY A 99 -17.56 7.75 6.71
C GLY A 99 -18.55 6.81 7.38
N PHE A 100 -18.45 5.50 7.14
CA PHE A 100 -19.39 4.51 7.67
C PHE A 100 -19.17 4.22 9.17
N VAL A 101 -17.93 4.05 9.63
CA VAL A 101 -17.58 4.01 11.06
C VAL A 101 -16.53 5.08 11.38
N PRO A 102 -16.94 6.28 11.84
CA PRO A 102 -16.00 7.33 12.20
C PRO A 102 -14.97 6.87 13.24
N LYS A 103 -13.69 7.23 13.04
CA LYS A 103 -12.55 6.85 13.90
C LYS A 103 -12.20 5.36 13.92
N ASN A 104 -12.66 4.58 12.95
CA ASN A 104 -12.13 3.23 12.76
C ASN A 104 -10.64 3.26 12.33
N LYS A 105 -9.93 2.14 12.51
CA LYS A 105 -8.49 1.99 12.20
C LYS A 105 -8.18 1.56 10.77
N MET A 106 -9.17 1.20 9.96
CA MET A 106 -8.98 0.78 8.57
C MET A 106 -8.64 2.01 7.72
N ALA A 107 -7.35 2.16 7.39
CA ALA A 107 -6.84 3.23 6.54
C ALA A 107 -7.01 2.90 5.05
N PHE A 108 -8.25 2.69 4.62
CA PHE A 108 -8.62 2.39 3.23
C PHE A 108 -9.51 3.50 2.66
N ALA A 109 -9.22 3.97 1.45
CA ALA A 109 -9.93 5.08 0.79
C ALA A 109 -11.34 4.71 0.30
N GLY A 110 -11.59 3.40 0.17
CA GLY A 110 -12.84 2.83 -0.28
C GLY A 110 -12.88 2.53 -1.79
N LEU A 111 -13.71 1.56 -2.18
CA LEU A 111 -13.98 1.22 -3.58
C LEU A 111 -15.08 2.14 -4.11
N LYS A 112 -14.82 2.87 -5.20
CA LYS A 112 -15.80 3.82 -5.78
C LYS A 112 -16.70 3.21 -6.84
N ALA A 113 -16.24 2.13 -7.47
CA ALA A 113 -17.05 1.40 -8.43
C ALA A 113 -17.94 0.39 -7.69
N ASP A 114 -19.25 0.49 -7.87
CA ASP A 114 -20.22 -0.47 -7.31
C ASP A 114 -19.96 -1.89 -7.83
N GLU A 115 -19.45 -2.01 -9.06
CA GLU A 115 -19.05 -3.28 -9.66
C GLU A 115 -17.87 -3.93 -8.92
N ASP A 116 -16.85 -3.15 -8.52
CA ASP A 116 -15.73 -3.67 -7.72
C ASP A 116 -16.20 -4.17 -6.36
N ILE A 117 -17.16 -3.45 -5.74
CA ILE A 117 -17.78 -3.86 -4.47
C ILE A 117 -18.54 -5.17 -4.67
N ALA A 118 -19.38 -5.28 -5.70
CA ALA A 118 -20.14 -6.50 -6.00
C ALA A 118 -19.21 -7.69 -6.24
N ASN A 119 -18.14 -7.49 -7.01
CA ASN A 119 -17.16 -8.52 -7.33
C ASN A 119 -16.40 -8.98 -6.07
N VAL A 120 -15.88 -8.06 -5.24
CA VAL A 120 -15.15 -8.45 -4.02
C VAL A 120 -16.07 -9.10 -2.98
N LEU A 121 -17.35 -8.70 -2.90
CA LEU A 121 -18.34 -9.39 -2.08
C LEU A 121 -18.54 -10.83 -2.55
N ALA A 122 -18.69 -11.05 -3.86
CA ALA A 122 -18.82 -12.40 -4.43
C ALA A 122 -17.59 -13.27 -4.11
N TYR A 123 -16.39 -12.70 -4.19
CA TYR A 123 -15.16 -13.40 -3.79
C TYR A 123 -15.10 -13.70 -2.29
N LEU A 124 -15.45 -12.75 -1.41
CA LEU A 124 -15.44 -12.99 0.03
C LEU A 124 -16.47 -14.04 0.47
N LYS A 125 -17.61 -14.13 -0.22
CA LYS A 125 -18.61 -15.17 0.02
C LYS A 125 -18.05 -16.57 -0.19
N THR A 126 -17.05 -16.78 -1.05
CA THR A 126 -16.45 -18.12 -1.23
C THR A 126 -15.69 -18.61 0.01
N PHE A 127 -15.45 -17.74 0.99
CA PHE A 127 -14.81 -18.04 2.27
C PHE A 127 -15.78 -17.96 3.46
N SER A 128 -17.08 -17.93 3.18
CA SER A 128 -18.13 -17.97 4.21
C SER A 128 -19.09 -19.11 3.90
N THR A 129 -19.29 -20.01 4.86
CA THR A 129 -20.14 -21.20 4.72
C THR A 129 -21.62 -20.89 4.95
N SER A 130 -21.93 -19.71 5.50
CA SER A 130 -23.29 -19.20 5.67
C SER A 130 -23.61 -18.20 4.57
N GLY A 131 -24.24 -18.67 3.48
CA GLY A 131 -24.90 -17.81 2.49
C GLY A 131 -26.11 -17.12 3.12
N GLY A 132 -25.86 -16.02 3.84
CA GLY A 132 -26.88 -15.25 4.53
C GLY A 132 -27.66 -14.34 3.59
N ASP A 133 -28.55 -14.92 2.79
CA ASP A 133 -29.69 -14.22 2.18
C ASP A 133 -30.63 -13.75 3.31
N GLN A 134 -30.35 -12.57 3.86
CA GLN A 134 -31.28 -11.83 4.70
C GLN A 134 -31.38 -10.41 4.13
N LYS A 135 -32.43 -10.22 3.33
CA LYS A 135 -32.89 -8.94 2.82
C LYS A 135 -33.04 -7.97 4.00
N SER A 136 -32.34 -6.83 3.92
CA SER A 136 -32.36 -5.75 4.90
C SER A 136 -33.78 -5.31 5.25
N GLU A 137 -34.10 -5.31 6.54
CA GLU A 137 -35.13 -4.45 7.12
C GLU A 137 -34.47 -3.67 8.25
N ALA A 138 -34.58 -2.34 8.18
CA ALA A 138 -33.92 -1.42 9.11
C ALA A 138 -34.70 -1.28 10.44
N ALA A 139 -33.95 -0.98 11.50
CA ALA A 139 -34.34 -0.40 12.82
C ALA A 139 -34.47 -1.39 14.03
N PRO A 140 -34.51 -0.90 15.29
CA PRO A 140 -33.37 -0.66 16.19
C PRO A 140 -33.33 -1.56 17.44
N ALA A 141 -32.15 -1.58 18.10
CA ALA A 141 -31.78 -2.00 19.48
C ALA A 141 -32.76 -2.81 20.37
N GLU A 142 -32.37 -4.04 20.77
CA GLU A 142 -32.19 -4.53 22.16
C GLU A 142 -31.93 -6.07 22.22
N GLU A 143 -31.10 -6.50 23.18
CA GLU A 143 -30.63 -7.85 23.56
C GLU A 143 -31.69 -8.70 24.34
N PRO A 144 -31.40 -9.94 24.85
CA PRO A 144 -30.75 -11.12 24.27
C PRO A 144 -31.51 -12.44 24.64
N GLN A 145 -31.13 -13.62 24.10
CA GLN A 145 -30.85 -14.86 24.87
C GLN A 145 -30.66 -16.15 24.04
N LYS A 146 -29.45 -16.71 24.19
CA LYS A 146 -28.97 -18.11 24.31
C LYS A 146 -29.91 -19.29 23.96
N THR A 147 -29.36 -20.22 23.17
CA THR A 147 -28.96 -21.62 23.52
C THR A 147 -28.34 -22.25 22.26
N GLU A 148 -27.03 -22.45 22.17
CA GLU A 148 -26.32 -23.73 22.48
C GLU A 148 -27.05 -24.99 21.99
N GLU A 149 -26.56 -25.63 20.93
CA GLU A 149 -26.18 -27.06 21.01
C GLU A 149 -25.14 -27.47 19.94
N LYS A 150 -24.28 -28.37 20.41
CA LYS A 150 -23.02 -28.89 19.89
C LYS A 150 -23.21 -29.99 18.84
N ALA A 151 -22.27 -29.96 17.89
CA ALA A 151 -21.39 -31.05 17.48
C ALA A 151 -21.94 -32.24 16.67
N ALA A 152 -21.27 -32.49 15.54
CA ALA A 152 -20.58 -33.76 15.33
C ALA A 152 -19.47 -33.59 14.28
N ALA A 153 -18.25 -33.87 14.72
CA ALA A 153 -17.06 -33.94 13.91
C ALA A 153 -17.16 -35.03 12.85
N ALA A 154 -16.63 -34.75 11.66
CA ALA A 154 -16.08 -35.76 10.77
C ALA A 154 -14.61 -35.39 10.50
N GLU A 155 -13.72 -36.20 11.06
CA GLU A 155 -12.28 -36.22 10.85
C GLU A 155 -11.92 -36.73 9.44
N PRO A 156 -10.65 -36.66 9.01
CA PRO A 156 -10.25 -35.93 7.82
C PRO A 156 -10.03 -36.84 6.61
N ALA A 157 -10.41 -36.37 5.42
CA ALA A 157 -9.91 -36.92 4.17
C ALA A 157 -8.50 -36.35 3.91
N LYS A 158 -7.51 -37.12 4.37
CA LYS A 158 -6.10 -37.18 3.98
C LYS A 158 -5.64 -36.17 2.92
N ALA A 159 -4.78 -35.26 3.36
CA ALA A 159 -4.00 -34.35 2.54
C ALA A 159 -3.42 -35.04 1.29
N ALA A 160 -3.65 -34.42 0.14
CA ALA A 160 -2.72 -34.55 -0.97
C ALA A 160 -1.40 -33.92 -0.53
N GLU A 161 -0.39 -34.77 -0.37
CA GLU A 161 0.97 -34.42 -0.04
C GLU A 161 1.47 -33.28 -0.96
N PRO A 162 2.24 -32.31 -0.44
CA PRO A 162 2.81 -31.26 -1.26
C PRO A 162 3.60 -31.92 -2.40
N ALA A 163 3.33 -31.48 -3.62
CA ALA A 163 4.15 -31.80 -4.77
C ALA A 163 5.61 -31.59 -4.35
N ALA A 164 6.38 -32.67 -4.48
CA ALA A 164 7.77 -32.74 -4.08
C ALA A 164 8.52 -31.50 -4.55
N ALA A 165 9.40 -31.00 -3.69
CA ALA A 165 10.49 -30.14 -4.12
C ALA A 165 11.09 -30.74 -5.40
N PRO A 166 11.36 -29.94 -6.45
CA PRO A 166 11.97 -30.46 -7.65
C PRO A 166 13.21 -31.26 -7.22
N GLU A 167 13.23 -32.53 -7.62
CA GLU A 167 14.39 -33.40 -7.47
C GLU A 167 15.61 -32.61 -7.94
N SER A 168 16.63 -32.59 -7.08
CA SER A 168 17.95 -31.97 -7.26
C SER A 168 18.23 -31.52 -8.69
N ALA A 169 17.92 -30.25 -9.00
CA ALA A 169 18.66 -29.55 -10.04
C ALA A 169 20.13 -29.62 -9.64
N ASP A 170 20.97 -30.15 -10.52
CA ASP A 170 22.37 -30.50 -10.29
C ASP A 170 23.08 -29.47 -9.39
N VAL A 171 23.28 -29.82 -8.11
CA VAL A 171 24.06 -28.99 -7.19
C VAL A 171 25.52 -29.11 -7.61
N ILE A 172 25.97 -28.21 -8.47
CA ILE A 172 27.38 -28.12 -8.87
C ILE A 172 28.15 -27.58 -7.66
N ALA A 173 28.80 -28.49 -6.93
CA ALA A 173 29.68 -28.14 -5.83
C ALA A 173 30.72 -27.12 -6.30
N SER A 174 30.92 -26.06 -5.51
CA SER A 174 31.86 -25.01 -5.89
C SER A 174 33.29 -25.59 -5.87
N LYS A 175 34.08 -25.32 -6.91
CA LYS A 175 35.52 -25.60 -6.92
C LYS A 175 36.33 -24.48 -6.23
N GLY A 176 35.69 -23.70 -5.35
CA GLY A 176 36.32 -22.59 -4.66
C GLY A 176 37.50 -23.04 -3.79
N HIS A 177 38.43 -22.13 -3.51
CA HIS A 177 39.68 -22.41 -2.79
C HIS A 177 39.48 -23.15 -1.44
N PHE A 178 38.33 -22.93 -0.78
CA PHE A 178 37.98 -23.56 0.49
C PHE A 178 36.93 -24.68 0.39
N GLY A 179 36.45 -25.01 -0.81
CA GLY A 179 35.42 -26.05 -1.01
C GLY A 179 34.06 -25.78 -0.35
N LEU A 180 33.76 -24.51 -0.02
CA LEU A 180 32.49 -24.10 0.58
C LEU A 180 31.49 -23.66 -0.51
N GLY A 181 30.21 -23.93 -0.27
CA GLY A 181 29.10 -23.52 -1.12
C GLY A 181 28.94 -24.31 -2.42
N ARG A 182 28.00 -23.86 -3.25
CA ARG A 182 27.74 -24.38 -4.60
C ARG A 182 27.67 -23.22 -5.60
N GLN A 183 27.77 -23.54 -6.88
CA GLN A 183 27.46 -22.56 -7.93
C GLN A 183 26.00 -22.12 -7.79
N ALA A 184 25.76 -20.81 -7.89
CA ALA A 184 24.42 -20.27 -7.98
C ALA A 184 23.84 -20.63 -9.36
N THR A 185 22.58 -21.03 -9.40
CA THR A 185 21.92 -21.29 -10.69
C THR A 185 21.54 -19.96 -11.35
N GLU A 186 21.34 -19.99 -12.66
CA GLU A 186 20.92 -18.79 -13.42
C GLU A 186 19.57 -18.27 -12.91
N GLU A 187 18.66 -19.15 -12.49
CA GLU A 187 17.37 -18.77 -11.91
C GLU A 187 17.51 -18.05 -10.58
N GLU A 188 18.46 -18.47 -9.73
CA GLU A 188 18.74 -17.81 -8.46
C GLU A 188 19.33 -16.42 -8.65
N ILE A 189 20.27 -16.31 -9.59
CA ILE A 189 20.86 -15.03 -9.98
C ILE A 189 19.75 -14.12 -10.53
N ALA A 190 18.92 -14.59 -11.46
CA ALA A 190 17.83 -13.80 -12.03
C ALA A 190 16.79 -13.36 -10.98
N ALA A 191 16.52 -14.20 -9.97
CA ALA A 191 15.55 -13.89 -8.92
C ALA A 191 16.05 -12.84 -7.90
N TRP A 192 17.36 -12.71 -7.72
CA TRP A 192 17.97 -11.83 -6.70
C TRP A 192 18.67 -10.61 -7.31
N ASN A 193 19.34 -10.79 -8.44
CA ASN A 193 20.09 -9.77 -9.15
C ASN A 193 19.18 -9.00 -10.11
N ILE A 194 18.37 -8.14 -9.52
CA ILE A 194 17.45 -7.24 -10.23
C ILE A 194 17.95 -5.78 -10.27
N ASP A 195 19.26 -5.56 -10.05
CA ASP A 195 19.87 -4.22 -10.04
C ASP A 195 19.74 -3.56 -11.41
N VAL A 196 19.42 -2.26 -11.43
CA VAL A 196 19.39 -1.48 -12.67
C VAL A 196 20.39 -0.34 -12.58
N ARG A 197 21.38 -0.38 -13.47
CA ARG A 197 22.47 0.60 -13.51
C ARG A 197 22.10 1.83 -14.36
N PRO A 198 22.78 2.97 -14.19
CA PRO A 198 22.54 4.17 -14.99
C PRO A 198 22.68 3.98 -16.51
N ASP A 199 23.50 3.03 -16.95
CA ASP A 199 23.67 2.67 -18.37
C ASP A 199 22.55 1.75 -18.92
N GLY A 200 21.53 1.43 -18.11
CA GLY A 200 20.42 0.54 -18.46
C GLY A 200 20.73 -0.95 -18.28
N GLN A 201 21.94 -1.32 -17.86
CA GLN A 201 22.25 -2.72 -17.55
C GLN A 201 21.35 -3.22 -16.41
N GLY A 202 20.68 -4.35 -16.64
CA GLY A 202 19.75 -4.98 -15.70
C GLY A 202 18.27 -4.63 -15.91
N LEU A 203 17.95 -3.75 -16.87
CA LEU A 203 16.56 -3.48 -17.25
C LEU A 203 15.87 -4.76 -17.78
N PRO A 204 14.72 -5.15 -17.21
CA PRO A 204 13.90 -6.23 -17.75
C PRO A 204 13.22 -5.78 -19.05
N GLU A 205 12.80 -6.75 -19.87
CA GLU A 205 11.89 -6.48 -20.97
C GLU A 205 10.57 -5.93 -20.42
N GLY A 206 10.01 -4.92 -21.08
CA GLY A 206 8.73 -4.35 -20.68
C GLY A 206 8.55 -2.90 -21.13
N LYS A 207 7.34 -2.39 -20.91
CA LYS A 207 6.94 -1.01 -21.21
C LYS A 207 5.70 -0.60 -20.43
N GLY A 208 5.49 0.71 -20.29
CA GLY A 208 4.30 1.26 -19.65
C GLY A 208 4.11 2.74 -19.95
N THR A 209 2.86 3.15 -20.06
CA THR A 209 2.50 4.55 -20.36
C THR A 209 2.32 5.38 -19.09
N VAL A 210 2.44 6.70 -19.22
CA VAL A 210 2.11 7.65 -18.13
C VAL A 210 0.66 7.44 -17.66
N SER A 211 -0.29 7.29 -18.57
CA SER A 211 -1.70 7.05 -18.22
C SER A 211 -1.96 5.75 -17.47
N ASP A 212 -1.28 4.64 -17.84
CA ASP A 212 -1.38 3.39 -17.06
C ASP A 212 -0.74 3.56 -15.68
N GLY A 213 0.35 4.31 -15.64
CA GLY A 213 1.08 4.64 -14.41
C GLY A 213 0.26 5.43 -13.41
N GLU A 214 -0.54 6.39 -13.87
CA GLU A 214 -1.44 7.18 -13.01
C GLU A 214 -2.44 6.30 -12.26
N VAL A 215 -3.07 5.35 -12.97
CA VAL A 215 -4.03 4.40 -12.38
C VAL A 215 -3.33 3.54 -11.33
N LEU A 216 -2.20 2.94 -11.71
CA LEU A 216 -1.42 2.08 -10.81
C LEU A 216 -0.91 2.86 -9.59
N PHE A 217 -0.47 4.10 -9.77
CA PHE A 217 0.03 4.96 -8.71
C PHE A 217 -1.09 5.34 -7.74
N THR A 218 -2.28 5.69 -8.24
CA THR A 218 -3.46 5.97 -7.42
C THR A 218 -3.82 4.77 -6.55
N GLU A 219 -3.78 3.56 -7.11
CA GLU A 219 -4.15 2.34 -6.39
C GLU A 219 -3.11 1.87 -5.37
N ASN A 220 -1.82 2.06 -5.66
CA ASN A 220 -0.73 1.41 -4.91
C ASN A 220 0.19 2.38 -4.16
N CYS A 221 0.16 3.68 -4.49
CA CYS A 221 1.16 4.65 -4.03
C CYS A 221 0.53 5.88 -3.35
N ALA A 222 -0.57 6.41 -3.89
CA ALA A 222 -1.13 7.70 -3.52
C ALA A 222 -1.56 7.80 -2.05
N MET A 223 -1.94 6.68 -1.41
CA MET A 223 -2.29 6.66 0.01
C MET A 223 -1.19 7.19 0.94
N CYS A 224 0.07 7.10 0.50
CA CYS A 224 1.23 7.63 1.20
C CYS A 224 1.83 8.81 0.45
N HIS A 225 1.92 8.74 -0.88
CA HIS A 225 2.66 9.71 -1.68
C HIS A 225 1.83 10.86 -2.24
N GLY A 226 0.53 10.93 -1.94
CA GLY A 226 -0.38 11.92 -2.54
C GLY A 226 -0.74 11.55 -3.98
N ASP A 227 -1.76 12.17 -4.56
CA ASP A 227 -2.20 11.82 -5.93
C ASP A 227 -1.19 12.33 -6.99
N PHE A 228 -0.45 13.38 -6.65
CA PHE A 228 0.53 14.06 -7.51
C PHE A 228 1.96 13.98 -6.95
N GLY A 229 2.24 13.05 -6.04
CA GLY A 229 3.57 12.88 -5.45
C GLY A 229 3.91 13.92 -4.37
N GLU A 230 2.96 14.70 -3.89
CA GLU A 230 3.11 15.76 -2.88
C GLU A 230 3.19 15.26 -1.42
N ALA A 231 3.06 13.93 -1.24
CA ALA A 231 2.96 13.21 0.03
C ALA A 231 1.71 13.47 0.87
N VAL A 232 1.33 12.46 1.65
CA VAL A 232 0.31 12.55 2.70
C VAL A 232 0.99 12.52 4.07
N GLY A 233 0.79 13.56 4.87
CA GLY A 233 1.32 13.63 6.24
C GLY A 233 2.85 13.77 6.29
N ARG A 234 3.55 12.73 6.75
CA ARG A 234 5.03 12.71 6.89
C ARG A 234 5.70 11.69 5.96
N TRP A 235 4.96 11.14 5.00
CA TRP A 235 5.55 10.29 3.98
C TRP A 235 6.44 11.09 3.01
N PRO A 236 7.33 10.43 2.26
CA PRO A 236 8.23 11.11 1.34
C PRO A 236 7.49 11.77 0.16
N VAL A 237 7.88 13.00 -0.15
CA VAL A 237 7.49 13.76 -1.34
C VAL A 237 8.27 13.21 -2.55
N LEU A 238 7.57 12.87 -3.62
CA LEU A 238 8.14 12.32 -4.86
C LEU A 238 8.30 13.36 -5.96
N ALA A 239 7.47 14.41 -5.95
CA ALA A 239 7.49 15.47 -6.95
C ALA A 239 7.48 16.87 -6.32
N GLY A 240 8.17 17.81 -6.95
CA GLY A 240 8.33 19.20 -6.47
C GLY A 240 9.75 19.51 -5.98
N GLY A 241 9.94 20.65 -5.32
CA GLY A 241 11.23 21.03 -4.73
C GLY A 241 12.29 21.55 -5.72
N GLN A 242 11.93 21.79 -6.98
CA GLN A 242 12.84 22.35 -7.99
C GLN A 242 13.41 23.70 -7.52
N GLY A 243 14.73 23.87 -7.65
CA GLY A 243 15.42 25.09 -7.23
C GLY A 243 15.63 25.25 -5.71
N THR A 244 15.11 24.34 -4.88
CA THR A 244 15.18 24.47 -3.41
C THR A 244 16.50 24.01 -2.79
N LEU A 245 17.41 23.40 -3.56
CA LEU A 245 18.62 22.73 -3.03
C LEU A 245 19.55 23.65 -2.22
N LYS A 246 19.45 24.97 -2.40
CA LYS A 246 20.23 25.99 -1.66
C LYS A 246 19.44 26.66 -0.53
N HIS A 247 18.18 26.31 -0.34
CA HIS A 247 17.37 26.84 0.76
C HIS A 247 17.84 26.27 2.10
N GLU A 248 17.48 26.93 3.20
CA GLU A 248 17.73 26.44 4.56
C GLU A 248 17.14 25.03 4.79
N ARG A 249 15.98 24.78 4.18
CA ARG A 249 15.31 23.48 4.20
C ARG A 249 14.97 23.05 2.76
N PRO A 250 15.88 22.34 2.08
CA PRO A 250 15.65 21.88 0.71
C PRO A 250 14.63 20.75 0.65
N GLU A 251 13.82 20.74 -0.42
CA GLU A 251 12.92 19.64 -0.76
C GLU A 251 13.58 18.77 -1.83
N LYS A 252 14.09 17.61 -1.41
CA LYS A 252 14.86 16.68 -2.25
C LYS A 252 13.94 15.56 -2.74
N THR A 253 13.51 15.65 -3.99
CA THR A 253 12.57 14.74 -4.65
C THR A 253 13.24 14.04 -5.84
N VAL A 254 12.48 13.23 -6.58
CA VAL A 254 12.98 12.61 -7.81
C VAL A 254 13.40 13.67 -8.82
N GLY A 255 12.54 14.67 -9.09
CA GLY A 255 12.84 15.71 -10.08
C GLY A 255 13.80 16.81 -9.60
N SER A 256 13.93 17.04 -8.29
CA SER A 256 14.81 18.11 -7.78
C SER A 256 16.21 17.65 -7.42
N TYR A 257 16.42 16.37 -7.07
CA TYR A 257 17.67 15.92 -6.47
C TYR A 257 18.22 14.64 -7.10
N TRP A 258 17.40 13.67 -7.49
CA TRP A 258 17.94 12.36 -7.90
C TRP A 258 18.68 12.45 -9.24
N PRO A 259 19.80 11.71 -9.42
CA PRO A 259 20.58 11.79 -10.65
C PRO A 259 20.08 10.90 -11.78
N TYR A 260 19.49 9.72 -11.47
CA TYR A 260 19.21 8.72 -12.50
C TYR A 260 17.81 8.10 -12.36
N ALA A 261 17.12 7.96 -13.50
CA ALA A 261 15.85 7.23 -13.57
C ALA A 261 16.02 5.74 -13.20
N SER A 262 17.20 5.15 -13.45
CA SER A 262 17.53 3.77 -13.08
C SER A 262 17.36 3.50 -11.59
N THR A 263 17.72 4.47 -10.75
CA THR A 263 17.58 4.36 -9.29
C THR A 263 16.10 4.35 -8.89
N VAL A 264 15.27 5.14 -9.58
CA VAL A 264 13.80 5.13 -9.37
C VAL A 264 13.25 3.76 -9.74
N PHE A 265 13.62 3.23 -10.92
CA PHE A 265 13.14 1.94 -11.40
C PHE A 265 13.55 0.77 -10.49
N ASP A 266 14.83 0.62 -10.15
CA ASP A 266 15.30 -0.46 -9.24
C ASP A 266 14.61 -0.36 -7.89
N TYR A 267 14.55 0.85 -7.31
CA TYR A 267 13.94 1.03 -5.99
C TYR A 267 12.45 0.72 -5.98
N VAL A 268 11.69 1.18 -6.97
CA VAL A 268 10.26 0.89 -7.09
C VAL A 268 10.04 -0.62 -7.25
N ARG A 269 10.75 -1.26 -8.18
CA ARG A 269 10.68 -2.70 -8.43
C ARG A 269 11.02 -3.54 -7.20
N ARG A 270 12.06 -3.14 -6.47
CA ARG A 270 12.64 -3.91 -5.36
C ARG A 270 11.92 -3.71 -4.04
N ALA A 271 11.49 -2.49 -3.75
CA ALA A 271 11.13 -2.07 -2.39
C ALA A 271 9.72 -1.48 -2.26
N MET A 272 9.02 -1.21 -3.37
CA MET A 272 7.67 -0.67 -3.36
C MET A 272 6.63 -1.67 -3.89
N PRO A 273 5.36 -1.53 -3.47
CA PRO A 273 4.83 -0.65 -2.42
C PRO A 273 5.34 -1.02 -1.01
N PHE A 274 5.46 -0.04 -0.11
CA PHE A 274 5.90 -0.29 1.27
C PHE A 274 4.94 -1.25 1.98
N GLY A 275 5.48 -2.36 2.50
CA GLY A 275 4.70 -3.44 3.12
C GLY A 275 4.26 -4.55 2.16
N ASN A 276 4.43 -4.37 0.85
CA ASN A 276 4.12 -5.36 -0.19
C ASN A 276 5.11 -5.28 -1.36
N ALA A 277 6.40 -5.18 -1.06
CA ALA A 277 7.47 -5.04 -2.05
C ALA A 277 7.53 -6.25 -3.01
N ARG A 278 8.01 -6.01 -4.25
CA ARG A 278 8.10 -7.01 -5.33
C ARG A 278 6.74 -7.61 -5.75
N SER A 279 5.66 -6.86 -5.57
CA SER A 279 4.30 -7.28 -5.95
C SER A 279 3.84 -6.79 -7.32
N LEU A 280 4.61 -5.88 -7.94
CA LEU A 280 4.36 -5.28 -9.24
C LEU A 280 5.08 -6.07 -10.34
N SER A 281 4.50 -6.13 -11.54
CA SER A 281 5.17 -6.65 -12.73
C SER A 281 6.17 -5.64 -13.28
N ASP A 282 7.05 -6.08 -14.19
CA ASP A 282 8.03 -5.19 -14.80
C ASP A 282 7.36 -4.07 -15.64
N ASP A 283 6.25 -4.37 -16.32
CA ASP A 283 5.43 -3.38 -17.05
C ASP A 283 4.77 -2.37 -16.09
N ASP A 284 4.24 -2.82 -14.95
CA ASP A 284 3.66 -1.93 -13.94
C ASP A 284 4.73 -0.94 -13.41
N VAL A 285 5.97 -1.41 -13.23
CA VAL A 285 7.07 -0.55 -12.78
C VAL A 285 7.42 0.47 -13.87
N TYR A 286 7.49 0.08 -15.15
CA TYR A 286 7.70 1.04 -16.24
C TYR A 286 6.62 2.13 -16.25
N ALA A 287 5.35 1.74 -16.13
CA ALA A 287 4.22 2.67 -16.11
C ALA A 287 4.30 3.64 -14.93
N ILE A 288 4.52 3.13 -13.70
CA ILE A 288 4.66 3.97 -12.49
C ILE A 288 5.85 4.92 -12.62
N VAL A 289 6.99 4.47 -13.15
CA VAL A 289 8.15 5.34 -13.35
C VAL A 289 7.85 6.41 -14.40
N ALA A 290 7.17 6.07 -15.50
CA ALA A 290 6.72 7.05 -16.49
C ALA A 290 5.85 8.15 -15.84
N TYR A 291 4.90 7.77 -14.99
CA TYR A 291 4.06 8.71 -14.26
C TYR A 291 4.86 9.58 -13.27
N ILE A 292 5.81 9.02 -12.52
CA ILE A 292 6.69 9.80 -11.63
C ILE A 292 7.53 10.82 -12.42
N LEU A 293 8.02 10.44 -13.61
CA LEU A 293 8.73 11.35 -14.50
C LEU A 293 7.82 12.47 -15.00
N TYR A 294 6.56 12.15 -15.31
CA TYR A 294 5.54 13.13 -15.70
C TYR A 294 5.24 14.14 -14.59
N LEU A 295 5.04 13.67 -13.35
CA LEU A 295 4.84 14.53 -12.18
C LEU A 295 6.00 15.51 -11.91
N ASN A 296 7.19 15.21 -12.44
CA ASN A 296 8.39 16.01 -12.27
C ASN A 296 8.77 16.81 -13.53
N ASP A 297 7.85 16.92 -14.51
CA ASP A 297 8.06 17.62 -15.78
C ASP A 297 9.27 17.10 -16.59
N VAL A 298 9.73 15.88 -16.34
CA VAL A 298 10.83 15.23 -17.10
C VAL A 298 10.31 14.72 -18.45
N VAL A 299 9.08 14.20 -18.43
CA VAL A 299 8.28 13.92 -19.63
C VAL A 299 6.97 14.71 -19.52
N THR A 300 6.40 15.13 -20.64
CA THR A 300 5.23 16.05 -20.64
C THR A 300 4.03 15.52 -21.42
N ASP A 301 4.19 14.39 -22.13
CA ASP A 301 3.11 13.74 -22.87
C ASP A 301 2.49 12.64 -22.01
N GLU A 302 1.18 12.73 -21.77
CA GLU A 302 0.39 11.72 -21.04
C GLU A 302 0.35 10.35 -21.75
N ASN A 303 0.66 10.31 -23.05
CA ASN A 303 0.75 9.09 -23.85
C ASN A 303 2.19 8.56 -23.97
N PHE A 304 3.15 9.20 -23.31
CA PHE A 304 4.54 8.75 -23.33
C PHE A 304 4.64 7.32 -22.79
N GLU A 305 5.22 6.42 -23.59
CA GLU A 305 5.51 5.03 -23.22
C GLU A 305 6.99 4.91 -22.85
N LEU A 306 7.28 4.64 -21.57
CA LEU A 306 8.61 4.28 -21.13
C LEU A 306 8.83 2.79 -21.40
N SER A 307 9.98 2.44 -21.97
CA SER A 307 10.33 1.06 -22.28
C SER A 307 11.82 0.83 -22.10
N LYS A 308 12.24 -0.44 -22.11
CA LYS A 308 13.66 -0.79 -22.08
C LYS A 308 14.48 -0.09 -23.17
N GLU A 309 13.91 0.07 -24.36
CA GLU A 309 14.60 0.62 -25.53
C GLU A 309 14.88 2.12 -25.42
N ASN A 310 14.01 2.87 -24.74
CA ASN A 310 14.13 4.32 -24.63
C ASN A 310 14.57 4.79 -23.23
N PHE A 311 14.64 3.90 -22.24
CA PHE A 311 14.92 4.25 -20.84
C PHE A 311 16.20 5.09 -20.67
N THR A 312 17.28 4.72 -21.37
CA THR A 312 18.59 5.39 -21.26
C THR A 312 18.63 6.77 -21.90
N SER A 313 17.56 7.20 -22.58
CA SER A 313 17.43 8.58 -23.08
C SER A 313 16.84 9.55 -22.04
N ILE A 314 16.39 9.04 -20.89
CA ILE A 314 15.80 9.83 -19.81
C ILE A 314 16.91 10.35 -18.89
N HIS A 315 17.06 11.67 -18.85
CA HIS A 315 18.01 12.38 -17.99
C HIS A 315 17.26 13.18 -16.92
N LEU A 316 17.63 13.01 -15.64
CA LEU A 316 17.02 13.78 -14.55
C LEU A 316 17.73 15.13 -14.41
N PRO A 317 17.03 16.18 -13.94
CA PRO A 317 17.59 17.54 -13.91
C PRO A 317 18.87 17.71 -13.07
N ASN A 318 19.13 16.81 -12.13
CA ASN A 318 20.26 16.91 -11.19
C ASN A 318 21.38 15.89 -11.45
N GLU A 319 21.40 15.25 -12.62
CA GLU A 319 22.35 14.18 -12.97
C GLU A 319 23.83 14.60 -12.82
N GLU A 320 24.19 15.80 -13.27
CA GLU A 320 25.58 16.29 -13.27
C GLU A 320 26.07 16.85 -11.91
N ASN A 321 25.20 16.95 -10.91
CA ASN A 321 25.50 17.68 -9.67
C ASN A 321 25.94 16.80 -8.49
N PHE A 322 26.36 15.57 -8.78
CA PHE A 322 26.95 14.66 -7.80
C PHE A 322 28.43 14.50 -8.08
N VAL A 323 29.24 14.60 -7.04
CA VAL A 323 30.69 14.44 -7.11
C VAL A 323 31.14 13.31 -6.20
N GLU A 324 32.26 12.68 -6.55
CA GLU A 324 32.93 11.77 -5.63
C GLU A 324 33.36 12.51 -4.36
N ASP A 325 33.47 11.77 -3.27
CA ASP A 325 33.89 12.32 -1.99
C ASP A 325 35.28 12.99 -2.10
N ASP A 326 35.28 14.32 -2.01
CA ASP A 326 36.44 15.17 -2.17
C ASP A 326 36.96 15.72 -0.82
N ARG A 327 36.47 15.19 0.31
CA ARG A 327 36.85 15.65 1.66
C ARG A 327 38.35 15.74 1.86
N PHE A 328 39.17 14.89 1.25
CA PHE A 328 40.63 14.96 1.39
C PHE A 328 41.28 16.15 0.67
N SER A 329 40.57 16.74 -0.30
CA SER A 329 41.01 17.94 -1.03
C SER A 329 40.48 19.24 -0.40
N GLU A 330 39.43 19.15 0.42
CA GLU A 330 38.84 20.28 1.14
C GLU A 330 39.85 20.89 2.13
N PRO A 331 40.08 22.22 2.12
CA PRO A 331 41.07 22.88 2.97
C PRO A 331 40.89 22.60 4.47
N HIS A 332 39.66 22.33 4.91
CA HIS A 332 39.35 22.01 6.30
C HIS A 332 39.96 20.67 6.76
N TYR A 333 40.10 19.70 5.86
CA TYR A 333 40.58 18.35 6.17
C TYR A 333 41.97 18.06 5.58
N ALA A 334 42.36 18.77 4.51
CA ALA A 334 43.65 18.60 3.84
C ALA A 334 44.84 18.98 4.76
N GLU A 335 44.65 19.94 5.66
CA GLU A 335 45.68 20.38 6.59
C GLU A 335 45.43 19.83 8.01
N LYS A 336 46.14 18.76 8.39
CA LYS A 336 46.21 18.34 9.79
C LYS A 336 47.01 19.36 10.60
N LYS A 337 46.33 20.41 11.07
CA LYS A 337 46.90 21.36 12.05
C LYS A 337 46.98 20.68 13.42
N GLU A 338 48.08 20.89 14.14
CA GLU A 338 48.15 20.50 15.54
C GLU A 338 47.06 21.24 16.32
N ALA A 339 46.35 20.51 17.19
CA ALA A 339 45.31 21.10 18.00
C ALA A 339 45.89 22.16 18.95
N CYS A 340 45.19 23.27 19.13
CA CYS A 340 45.56 24.24 20.14
C CYS A 340 45.37 23.64 21.54
N MET A 341 46.40 23.72 22.39
CA MET A 341 46.39 23.14 23.73
C MET A 341 46.19 24.17 24.85
N LYS A 342 46.39 25.46 24.57
CA LYS A 342 46.32 26.52 25.58
C LYS A 342 45.88 27.86 24.97
N ASP A 343 45.05 28.60 25.70
CA ASP A 343 44.64 29.97 25.38
C ASP A 343 44.03 30.11 23.97
N CYS A 344 43.26 29.10 23.54
CA CYS A 344 42.82 28.91 22.14
C CYS A 344 41.78 29.92 21.64
N LYS A 345 41.09 30.62 22.54
CA LYS A 345 40.17 31.70 22.22
C LYS A 345 40.36 32.84 23.22
N PRO A 346 40.32 34.10 22.75
CA PRO A 346 40.48 35.26 23.63
C PRO A 346 39.22 35.58 24.46
N ALA A 347 38.05 35.07 24.06
CA ALA A 347 36.78 35.31 24.73
C ALA A 347 36.29 34.06 25.49
N PRO A 348 35.53 34.23 26.58
CA PRO A 348 34.83 33.12 27.24
C PRO A 348 33.89 32.38 26.28
N ALA A 349 33.69 31.09 26.52
CA ALA A 349 32.71 30.32 25.78
C ALA A 349 31.27 30.80 26.09
N GLU A 350 30.46 30.96 25.06
CA GLU A 350 29.05 31.34 25.15
C GLU A 350 28.16 30.16 24.75
N ILE A 351 27.05 29.97 25.46
CA ILE A 351 26.07 28.92 25.14
C ILE A 351 25.07 29.48 24.12
N THR A 352 25.14 28.99 22.89
CA THR A 352 24.26 29.45 21.79
C THR A 352 23.00 28.61 21.61
N MET A 353 23.01 27.34 22.04
CA MET A 353 21.88 26.43 21.93
C MET A 353 21.84 25.48 23.12
N ARG A 354 20.63 25.09 23.57
CA ARG A 354 20.43 24.07 24.60
C ARG A 354 19.35 23.09 24.11
N ALA A 355 19.66 21.79 24.06
CA ALA A 355 18.72 20.77 23.59
C ALA A 355 17.39 20.76 24.38
N ARG A 356 17.44 21.05 25.68
CA ARG A 356 16.26 21.22 26.55
C ARG A 356 15.27 22.31 26.10
N VAL A 357 15.66 23.20 25.17
CA VAL A 357 14.75 24.22 24.62
C VAL A 357 13.82 23.60 23.57
N LEU A 358 14.27 22.56 22.85
CA LEU A 358 13.43 21.86 21.88
C LEU A 358 12.57 20.79 22.56
N ASP A 359 13.12 20.12 23.59
CA ASP A 359 12.40 19.17 24.46
C ASP A 359 11.63 18.07 23.71
N VAL A 360 12.31 17.39 22.77
CA VAL A 360 11.75 16.29 21.97
C VAL A 360 12.35 14.92 22.30
N THR A 361 13.09 14.82 23.41
CA THR A 361 13.67 13.57 23.89
C THR A 361 12.62 12.85 24.76
N PRO A 362 12.31 11.56 24.53
CA PRO A 362 11.36 10.85 25.38
C PRO A 362 11.82 10.79 26.84
N ASP A 363 10.90 11.03 27.78
CA ASP A 363 11.15 10.91 29.22
C ASP A 363 11.13 9.45 29.69
N ALA A 364 11.87 9.12 30.76
CA ALA A 364 11.73 7.85 31.45
C ALA A 364 10.49 7.87 32.37
N ALA A 365 9.85 6.71 32.55
CA ALA A 365 8.60 6.58 33.31
C ALA A 365 8.74 6.88 34.82
N ASP A 366 9.97 6.95 35.31
CA ASP A 366 10.38 7.10 36.70
C ASP A 366 10.95 8.51 37.00
N ASP A 367 10.95 9.41 36.02
CA ASP A 367 11.37 10.82 36.19
C ASP A 367 10.22 11.73 36.69
N GLU A 368 9.25 11.20 37.44
CA GLU A 368 8.20 12.03 38.07
C GLU A 368 8.78 13.05 39.08
N GLU A 369 9.96 12.80 39.65
CA GLU A 369 10.66 13.77 40.50
C GLU A 369 11.43 14.85 39.70
N ASN A 370 11.48 14.76 38.37
CA ASN A 370 12.07 15.79 37.51
C ASN A 370 11.08 16.30 36.45
N GLN A 371 9.78 16.26 36.77
CA GLN A 371 8.78 17.08 36.09
C GLN A 371 9.13 18.57 36.28
N GLY A 372 9.91 19.12 35.35
CA GLY A 372 10.19 20.56 35.28
C GLY A 372 11.66 20.97 35.44
N ALA A 373 12.61 20.31 34.76
CA ALA A 373 13.85 20.99 34.35
C ALA A 373 13.85 21.41 32.87
N GLY A 374 12.78 21.07 32.12
CA GLY A 374 12.60 21.33 30.69
C GLY A 374 11.63 22.46 30.33
N SER A 375 10.72 22.88 31.22
CA SER A 375 9.92 24.08 30.96
C SER A 375 10.72 25.32 31.31
N VAL A 376 11.18 26.05 30.29
CA VAL A 376 11.68 27.42 30.47
C VAL A 376 10.48 28.35 30.40
N ASP A 377 10.26 29.13 31.47
CA ASP A 377 9.41 30.33 31.53
C ASP A 377 9.79 31.33 30.42
#